data_AF-A0AA88YI81-F1
#
_entry.id   AF-A0AA88YI81-F1
#
_cell.length_a   1.000
_cell.length_b   1.000
_cell.length_c   1.000
_cell.angle_alpha   90.00
_cell.angle_beta   90.00
_cell.angle_gamma   90.00
#
_symmetry.space_group_name_H-M   'P 1'
#
loop_
_entity.id
_entity.type
_entity.pdbx_description
1 polymer ?
#
loop_
_entity_poly.entity_id
_entity_poly.type
_entity_poly.pdbx_seq_one_letter_code
_entity_poly.pdbx_strand_id
1 'polypeptide(L)'
;MNHFYKELTQRVRPTDIIPHLFQKDVINQMDKEEIFAKERNHGITHAMRVLIKRVGDRNDHWFLTFIQSLKEAKYTEIAERMEAYVQESK
;
A
#
# COMPACT_ATOMS: atom_id res chain seq x y z
N MET A 1 12.73 -4.78 -0.20
CA MET A 1 11.48 -4.22 0.39
C MET A 1 11.68 -3.26 1.58
N ASN A 2 12.84 -3.17 2.24
CA ASN A 2 13.01 -2.32 3.44
C ASN A 2 13.20 -0.81 3.21
N HIS A 3 13.61 -0.37 2.01
CA HIS A 3 13.98 1.03 1.76
C HIS A 3 12.81 2.02 1.95
N PHE A 4 11.65 1.72 1.35
CA PHE A 4 10.47 2.60 1.42
C PHE A 4 9.51 2.28 2.55
N TYR A 5 9.68 1.15 3.24
CA TYR A 5 8.75 0.72 4.28
C TYR A 5 8.62 1.76 5.40
N LYS A 6 9.76 2.30 5.87
CA LYS A 6 9.77 3.35 6.89
C LYS A 6 9.00 4.59 6.42
N GLU A 7 9.26 5.02 5.19
CA GLU A 7 8.63 6.21 4.61
C GLU A 7 7.12 6.04 4.42
N LEU A 8 6.68 4.87 3.93
CA LEU A 8 5.27 4.50 3.82
C LEU A 8 4.59 4.56 5.19
N THR A 9 5.18 3.98 6.23
CA THR A 9 4.58 3.96 7.58
C THR A 9 4.56 5.34 8.27
N GLN A 10 5.33 6.31 7.79
CA GLN A 10 5.41 7.66 8.35
C GLN A 10 4.54 8.67 7.59
N ARG A 11 4.40 8.49 6.27
CA ARG A 11 3.77 9.47 5.39
C ARG A 11 2.42 9.02 4.85
N VAL A 12 2.16 7.71 4.83
CA VAL A 12 0.98 7.14 4.18
C VAL A 12 0.09 6.46 5.20
N ARG A 13 -1.19 6.82 5.18
CA ARG A 13 -2.20 6.12 5.97
C ARG A 13 -2.81 4.98 5.14
N PRO A 14 -2.74 3.70 5.60
CA PRO A 14 -3.31 2.55 4.89
C PRO A 14 -4.78 2.75 4.51
N THR A 15 -5.55 3.35 5.42
CA THR A 15 -6.99 3.58 5.24
C THR A 15 -7.36 4.53 4.11
N ASP A 16 -6.45 5.43 3.70
CA ASP A 16 -6.66 6.32 2.55
C ASP A 16 -6.51 5.58 1.21
N ILE A 17 -5.71 4.51 1.19
CA ILE A 17 -5.39 3.74 -0.02
C ILE A 17 -6.36 2.58 -0.25
N ILE A 18 -6.98 2.07 0.83
CA ILE A 18 -7.92 0.95 0.80
C ILE A 18 -9.03 1.12 -0.25
N PRO A 19 -9.72 2.27 -0.39
CA PRO A 19 -10.79 2.42 -1.39
C PRO A 19 -10.30 2.17 -2.81
N HIS A 20 -9.11 2.67 -3.14
CA HIS A 20 -8.49 2.51 -4.46
C HIS A 20 -8.06 1.07 -4.74
N LEU A 21 -7.56 0.37 -3.72
CA LEU A 21 -7.17 -1.04 -3.83
C LEU A 21 -8.39 -1.96 -3.92
N PHE A 22 -9.46 -1.64 -3.20
CA PHE A 22 -10.72 -2.38 -3.22
C PHE A 22 -11.44 -2.24 -4.56
N GLN A 23 -11.50 -1.03 -5.12
CA GLN A 23 -12.09 -0.79 -6.45
C GLN A 23 -11.37 -1.52 -7.59
N LYS A 24 -10.08 -1.83 -7.40
CA LYS A 24 -9.24 -2.53 -8.38
C LYS A 24 -9.16 -4.06 -8.14
N ASP A 25 -10.01 -4.60 -7.24
CA ASP A 25 -10.01 -6.01 -6.83
C ASP A 25 -8.65 -6.53 -6.32
N VAL A 26 -7.80 -5.64 -5.80
CA VAL A 26 -6.49 -6.01 -5.21
C VAL A 26 -6.67 -6.56 -3.80
N ILE A 27 -7.65 -6.02 -3.06
CA ILE A 27 -8.02 -6.45 -1.72
C ILE A 27 -9.52 -6.69 -1.67
N ASN A 28 -9.95 -7.67 -0.89
CA ASN A 28 -11.38 -7.95 -0.71
C ASN A 28 -11.95 -7.31 0.57
N GLN A 29 -13.24 -7.53 0.84
CA GLN A 29 -13.91 -6.98 2.01
C GLN A 29 -13.30 -7.46 3.34
N MET A 30 -12.86 -8.71 3.41
CA MET A 30 -12.21 -9.28 4.59
C MET A 30 -10.83 -8.65 4.84
N ASP A 31 -10.04 -8.47 3.78
CA ASP A 31 -8.73 -7.81 3.86
C ASP A 31 -8.90 -6.36 4.33
N LYS A 32 -9.89 -5.66 3.79
CA LYS A 32 -10.26 -4.30 4.20
C LYS A 32 -10.56 -4.23 5.70
N GLU A 33 -11.47 -5.07 6.20
CA GLU A 33 -11.84 -5.12 7.61
C GLU A 33 -10.66 -5.44 8.53
N GLU A 34 -9.81 -6.39 8.12
CA GLU A 34 -8.59 -6.72 8.85
C GLU A 34 -7.66 -5.51 8.95
N ILE A 35 -7.41 -4.80 7.85
CA ILE A 35 -6.51 -3.63 7.84
C ILE A 35 -7.06 -2.51 8.72
N PHE A 36 -8.37 -2.21 8.65
CA PHE A 36 -9.01 -1.23 9.54
C PHE A 36 -8.86 -1.62 11.02
N ALA A 37 -9.11 -2.89 11.36
CA ALA A 37 -8.98 -3.38 12.73
C ALA A 37 -7.52 -3.30 13.21
N LYS A 38 -6.54 -3.61 12.35
CA LYS A 38 -5.11 -3.50 12.68
C LYS A 38 -4.67 -2.06 12.89
N GLU A 39 -5.16 -1.12 12.07
CA GLU A 39 -4.83 0.29 12.25
C GLU A 39 -5.36 0.78 13.60
N ARG A 40 -6.62 0.44 13.92
CA ARG A 40 -7.26 0.82 15.19
C ARG A 40 -6.56 0.25 16.42
N ASN A 41 -6.14 -1.02 16.37
CA ASN A 41 -5.63 -1.73 17.55
C ASN A 41 -4.11 -1.65 17.72
N HIS A 42 -3.37 -1.51 16.62
CA HIS A 42 -1.91 -1.63 16.61
C HIS A 42 -1.19 -0.51 15.83
N GLY A 43 -1.95 0.45 15.31
CA GLY A 43 -1.43 1.63 14.62
C GLY A 43 -1.06 1.39 13.14
N ILE A 44 -0.68 2.51 12.51
CA ILE A 44 -0.40 2.63 11.07
C ILE A 44 0.63 1.61 10.59
N THR A 45 1.73 1.43 11.33
CA THR A 45 2.81 0.50 10.96
C THR A 45 2.32 -0.93 10.78
N HIS A 46 1.47 -1.41 11.69
CA HIS A 46 0.95 -2.77 11.63
C HIS A 46 -0.06 -2.92 10.50
N ALA A 47 -0.93 -1.92 10.30
CA ALA A 47 -1.87 -1.91 9.18
C ALA A 47 -1.16 -1.89 7.83
N MET A 48 -0.11 -1.07 7.67
CA MET A 48 0.68 -1.00 6.44
C MET A 48 1.37 -2.32 6.14
N ARG A 49 1.90 -3.01 7.16
CA ARG A 49 2.49 -4.35 6.99
C ARG A 49 1.48 -5.34 6.43
N VAL A 50 0.27 -5.35 6.98
CA VAL A 50 -0.79 -6.26 6.53
C VAL A 50 -1.22 -5.88 5.10
N LEU A 51 -1.41 -4.59 4.82
CA LEU A 51 -1.77 -4.11 3.49
C LEU A 51 -0.76 -4.54 2.43
N ILE A 52 0.54 -4.29 2.63
CA ILE A 52 1.59 -4.67 1.67
C ILE A 52 1.61 -6.18 1.45
N LYS A 53 1.46 -6.96 2.52
CA LYS A 53 1.38 -8.43 2.43
C LYS A 53 0.18 -8.86 1.57
N ARG A 54 -1.02 -8.35 1.86
CA ARG A 54 -2.24 -8.71 1.13
C ARG A 54 -2.17 -8.34 -0.35
N VAL A 55 -1.62 -7.16 -0.65
CA VAL A 55 -1.41 -6.70 -2.02
C VAL A 55 -0.42 -7.60 -2.76
N GLY A 56 0.71 -7.97 -2.12
CA GLY A 56 1.72 -8.85 -2.70
C GLY A 56 1.25 -10.29 -2.94
N ASP A 57 0.32 -10.79 -2.14
CA ASP A 57 -0.18 -12.17 -2.22
C ASP A 57 -1.17 -12.39 -3.40
N ARG A 58 -1.70 -11.34 -4.06
CA ARG A 58 -2.87 -11.45 -4.95
C ARG A 58 -2.66 -11.13 -6.44
N ASN A 59 -1.51 -10.66 -6.91
CA ASN A 59 -1.33 -10.35 -8.35
C ASN A 59 0.15 -10.25 -8.77
N ASP A 60 0.51 -10.70 -9.97
CA ASP A 60 1.84 -10.48 -10.56
C ASP A 60 2.16 -8.98 -10.82
N HIS A 61 1.12 -8.15 -10.93
CA HIS A 61 1.20 -6.69 -11.18
C HIS A 61 0.83 -5.85 -9.93
N TRP A 62 0.92 -6.44 -8.74
CA TRP A 62 0.55 -5.78 -7.48
C TRP A 62 1.29 -4.46 -7.26
N PHE A 63 2.56 -4.39 -7.66
CA PHE A 63 3.40 -3.21 -7.43
C PHE A 63 2.91 -1.99 -8.20
N LEU A 64 2.67 -2.13 -9.51
CA LEU A 64 2.15 -1.03 -10.34
C LEU A 64 0.77 -0.57 -9.85
N THR A 65 -0.07 -1.53 -9.46
CA THR A 65 -1.41 -1.23 -8.93
C THR A 65 -1.34 -0.49 -7.59
N PHE A 66 -0.37 -0.84 -6.75
CA PHE A 66 -0.10 -0.16 -5.49
C PHE A 66 0.39 1.27 -5.72
N ILE A 67 1.35 1.49 -6.63
CA ILE A 67 1.84 2.81 -7.01
C ILE A 67 0.71 3.70 -7.54
N GLN A 68 -0.12 3.16 -8.44
CA GLN A 68 -1.27 3.88 -8.97
C GLN A 68 -2.26 4.27 -7.86
N SER A 69 -2.50 3.36 -6.91
CA SER A 69 -3.40 3.63 -5.77
C SER A 69 -2.83 4.69 -4.82
N LEU A 70 -1.50 4.76 -4.65
CA LEU A 70 -0.83 5.85 -3.92
C LEU A 70 -1.03 7.19 -4.64
N LYS A 71 -0.86 7.26 -5.96
CA LYS A 71 -1.06 8.48 -6.76
C LYS A 71 -2.50 8.99 -6.64
N GLU A 72 -3.48 8.10 -6.75
CA GLU A 72 -4.91 8.45 -6.60
C GLU A 72 -5.26 8.93 -5.19
N ALA A 73 -4.62 8.37 -4.17
CA ALA A 73 -4.72 8.81 -2.78
C ALA A 73 -3.88 10.07 -2.47
N LYS A 74 -3.36 10.77 -3.50
CA LYS A 74 -2.54 11.99 -3.41
C LYS A 74 -1.17 11.82 -2.76
N TYR A 75 -0.68 10.59 -2.66
CA TYR A 75 0.68 10.26 -2.21
C TYR A 75 1.67 10.21 -3.40
N THR A 76 1.59 11.21 -4.30
CA THR A 76 2.32 11.22 -5.58
C THR A 76 3.84 11.22 -5.41
N GLU A 77 4.38 12.05 -4.50
CA GLU A 77 5.84 12.16 -4.28
C GLU A 77 6.48 10.81 -3.92
N ILE A 78 5.88 10.09 -2.97
CA ILE A 78 6.40 8.78 -2.56
C ILE A 78 6.17 7.72 -3.65
N ALA A 79 5.05 7.79 -4.38
CA ALA A 79 4.77 6.89 -5.48
C ALA A 79 5.79 7.02 -6.62
N GLU A 80 6.12 8.26 -7.03
CA GLU A 80 7.13 8.54 -8.06
C GLU A 80 8.52 8.06 -7.64
N ARG A 81 8.91 8.30 -6.38
CA ARG A 81 10.20 7.84 -5.86
C ARG A 81 10.30 6.32 -5.83
N MET A 82 9.22 5.63 -5.46
CA MET A 82 9.17 4.18 -5.48
C MET A 82 9.23 3.62 -6.91
N GLU A 83 8.56 4.27 -7.86
CA GLU A 83 8.57 3.91 -9.28
C GLU A 83 9.95 4.07 -9.91
N ALA A 84 10.62 5.21 -9.67
CA ALA A 84 11.99 5.48 -10.14
C ALA A 84 13.00 4.44 -9.61
N TYR A 85 12.93 4.12 -8.31
CA TYR A 85 13.83 3.13 -7.70
C TYR A 85 13.75 1.74 -8.36
N VAL A 86 12.54 1.32 -8.76
CA VAL A 86 12.34 0.02 -9.41
C VAL A 86 12.85 0.03 -10.86
N GLN A 87 12.84 1.18 -11.54
CA GLN A 87 13.41 1.32 -12.89
C GLN A 87 14.95 1.30 -12.86
N GLU A 88 15.57 1.89 -11.85
CA GLU A 88 17.03 1.91 -11.66
C GLU A 88 17.61 0.57 -11.15
N SER A 89 16.77 -0.28 -10.55
CA SER A 89 17.16 -1.60 -10.03
C SER A 89 17.03 -2.74 -11.06
N LYS A 90 16.71 -2.42 -12.31
CA LYS A 90 16.66 -3.33 -13.46
C LYS A 90 17.92 -3.21 -14.31
#